data_AF-T0GW14-F1
#
_entry.id   AF-T0GW14-F1
#
_cell.length_a   1.000
_cell.length_b   1.000
_cell.length_c   1.000
_cell.angle_alpha   90.00
_cell.angle_beta   90.00
_cell.angle_gamma   90.00
#
_symmetry.space_group_name_H-M   'P 1'
#
loop_
_entity.id
_entity.type
_entity.pdbx_description
1 polymer ?
#
loop_
_entity_poly.entity_id
_entity_poly.type
_entity_poly.pdbx_seq_one_letter_code
_entity_poly.pdbx_strand_id
1 'polypeptide(L)'
;MVLIPCRPSLIDLEAIKRTAQLITATGKQAFVVLNGAPPTATALLDDARTLAEATGLQVARAVIRERSSFRAAWPYGLGVIEHEPEGKAALEIAALRDFIFEYLQIIKPSHVKTKGKAAHG
;
A
#
# COMPACT_ATOMS: atom_id res chain seq x y z
N MET A 1 4.17 11.72 9.15
CA MET A 1 4.32 10.30 8.77
C MET A 1 5.24 10.17 7.56
N VAL A 2 6.01 9.09 7.46
CA VAL A 2 6.86 8.74 6.31
C VAL A 2 6.45 7.36 5.77
N LEU A 3 6.33 7.21 4.46
CA LEU A 3 6.10 5.92 3.80
C LEU A 3 7.33 5.54 2.99
N ILE A 4 7.79 4.30 3.14
CA ILE A 4 9.02 3.79 2.53
C ILE A 4 8.62 2.65 1.60
N PRO A 5 8.47 2.88 0.29
CA PRO A 5 8.18 1.82 -0.66
C PRO A 5 9.41 0.91 -0.77
N CYS A 6 9.22 -0.39 -0.56
CA CYS A 6 10.29 -1.38 -0.59
C CYS A 6 9.78 -2.68 -1.21
N ARG A 7 10.54 -3.30 -2.11
CA ARG A 7 10.19 -4.65 -2.57
C ARG A 7 10.41 -5.67 -1.45
N PRO A 8 9.65 -6.77 -1.41
CA PRO A 8 9.88 -7.86 -0.47
C PRO A 8 11.08 -8.72 -0.91
N SER A 9 12.26 -8.09 -1.01
CA SER A 9 13.52 -8.73 -1.38
C SER A 9 14.59 -8.38 -0.34
N LEU A 10 15.53 -9.28 -0.12
CA LEU A 10 16.61 -9.06 0.86
C LEU A 10 17.45 -7.82 0.52
N ILE A 11 17.72 -7.60 -0.76
CA ILE A 11 18.56 -6.46 -1.22
C ILE A 11 17.84 -5.13 -0.96
N ASP A 12 16.55 -5.06 -1.29
CA ASP A 12 15.76 -3.84 -1.04
C ASP A 12 15.61 -3.58 0.47
N LEU A 13 15.39 -4.62 1.27
CA LEU A 13 15.24 -4.52 2.73
C LEU A 13 16.54 -4.12 3.45
N GLU A 14 17.70 -4.57 2.96
CA GLU A 14 18.99 -4.10 3.47
C GLU A 14 19.19 -2.61 3.18
N ALA A 15 18.79 -2.15 1.99
CA ALA A 15 18.96 -0.77 1.57
C ALA A 15 18.17 0.22 2.43
N ILE A 16 16.98 -0.17 2.91
CA ILE A 16 16.15 0.72 3.74
C ILE A 16 16.67 0.89 5.17
N LYS A 17 17.65 0.10 5.64
CA LYS A 17 18.23 0.27 7.00
C LYS A 17 18.83 1.65 7.23
N ARG A 18 19.53 2.20 6.23
CA ARG A 18 20.09 3.56 6.33
C ARG A 18 18.99 4.61 6.41
N THR A 19 17.93 4.45 5.61
CA THR A 19 16.75 5.30 5.65
C THR A 19 16.04 5.20 7.00
N ALA A 20 15.94 4.00 7.58
CA ALA A 20 15.37 3.79 8.91
C ALA A 20 16.10 4.60 9.99
N GLN A 21 17.44 4.55 10.01
CA GLN A 21 18.25 5.32 10.96
C GLN A 21 18.01 6.83 10.86
N LEU A 22 17.96 7.36 9.63
CA LEU A 22 17.68 8.78 9.40
C LEU A 22 16.29 9.18 9.87
N ILE A 23 15.27 8.35 9.62
CA ILE A 23 13.89 8.68 9.99
C ILE A 23 13.69 8.58 11.51
N THR A 24 14.29 7.60 12.17
CA THR A 24 14.25 7.47 13.63
C THR A 24 14.76 8.73 14.33
N ALA A 25 15.82 9.35 13.79
CA ALA A 25 16.35 10.61 14.32
C ALA A 25 15.35 11.79 14.21
N THR A 26 14.37 11.73 13.31
CA THR A 26 13.36 12.79 13.15
C THR A 26 12.18 12.68 14.13
N GLY A 27 12.04 11.56 14.84
CA GLY A 27 10.87 11.27 15.69
C GLY A 27 9.55 11.11 14.93
N LYS A 28 9.57 11.08 13.59
CA LYS A 28 8.37 10.91 12.77
C LYS A 28 8.01 9.43 12.66
N GLN A 29 6.72 9.13 12.79
CA GLN A 29 6.20 7.78 12.51
C GLN A 29 6.44 7.38 11.06
N ALA A 30 6.93 6.16 10.86
CA ALA A 30 7.38 5.66 9.57
C ALA A 30 6.89 4.23 9.32
N PHE A 31 6.49 3.98 8.07
CA PHE A 31 6.01 2.68 7.64
C PHE A 31 6.69 2.21 6.37
N VAL A 32 7.15 0.96 6.36
CA VAL A 32 7.52 0.26 5.13
C VAL A 32 6.25 -0.17 4.41
N VAL A 33 6.13 0.16 3.13
CA VAL A 33 5.08 -0.34 2.25
C VAL A 33 5.70 -1.37 1.33
N LEU A 34 5.30 -2.64 1.48
CA LEU A 34 5.74 -3.70 0.59
C LEU A 34 5.17 -3.45 -0.81
N ASN A 35 6.02 -2.99 -1.72
CA ASN A 35 5.69 -2.50 -3.05
C ASN A 35 6.35 -3.36 -4.14
N GLY A 36 5.61 -3.71 -5.18
CA GLY A 36 6.09 -4.63 -6.21
C GLY A 36 6.21 -6.06 -5.70
N ALA A 37 5.34 -6.47 -4.78
CA ALA A 37 5.31 -7.85 -4.30
C ALA A 37 4.82 -8.83 -5.38
N PRO A 38 5.40 -10.03 -5.51
CA PRO A 38 4.91 -11.04 -6.45
C PRO A 38 3.42 -11.36 -6.22
N PRO A 39 2.61 -11.55 -7.29
CA PRO A 39 1.17 -11.78 -7.19
C PRO A 39 0.72 -12.93 -6.26
N THR A 40 1.52 -13.99 -6.15
CA THR A 40 1.15 -15.25 -5.48
C THR A 40 1.94 -15.58 -4.22
N ALA A 41 2.98 -14.81 -3.89
CA ALA A 41 3.90 -15.18 -2.81
C ALA A 41 3.43 -14.62 -1.46
N THR A 42 2.61 -15.37 -0.71
CA THR A 42 2.17 -15.00 0.64
C THR A 42 3.25 -15.24 1.69
N ALA A 43 3.90 -16.42 1.69
CA ALA A 43 4.97 -16.73 2.65
C ALA A 43 6.14 -15.73 2.56
N LEU A 44 6.50 -15.32 1.34
CA LEU A 44 7.52 -14.28 1.10
C LEU A 44 7.18 -12.95 1.80
N LEU A 45 5.91 -12.59 1.93
CA LEU A 45 5.50 -11.34 2.56
C LEU A 45 5.70 -11.39 4.08
N ASP A 46 5.50 -12.55 4.71
CA ASP A 46 5.67 -12.70 6.15
C ASP A 46 7.15 -12.63 6.54
N ASP A 47 8.03 -13.28 5.75
CA ASP A 47 9.48 -13.17 5.91
C ASP A 47 9.95 -11.72 5.66
N ALA A 48 9.48 -11.09 4.59
CA ALA A 48 9.82 -9.70 4.28
C ALA A 48 9.34 -8.72 5.35
N ARG A 49 8.18 -8.96 5.96
CA ARG A 49 7.68 -8.18 7.10
C ARG A 49 8.61 -8.31 8.28
N THR A 50 8.96 -9.53 8.67
CA THR A 50 9.86 -9.81 9.79
C THR A 50 11.22 -9.12 9.59
N LEU A 51 11.78 -9.20 8.39
CA LEU A 51 13.05 -8.55 8.05
C LEU A 51 12.95 -7.02 8.03
N ALA A 52 11.84 -6.45 7.53
CA ALA A 52 11.60 -5.02 7.57
C ALA A 52 11.46 -4.51 9.01
N GLU A 53 10.74 -5.23 9.86
CA GLU A 53 10.55 -4.90 11.27
C GLU A 53 11.85 -4.97 12.07
N ALA A 54 12.77 -5.86 11.70
CA ALA A 54 14.12 -5.91 12.27
C ALA A 54 14.93 -4.62 12.05
N THR A 55 14.50 -3.73 11.13
CA THR A 55 15.10 -2.39 10.96
C THR A 55 14.61 -1.36 11.97
N GLY A 56 13.64 -1.71 12.83
CA GLY A 56 12.98 -0.81 13.78
C GLY A 56 11.80 -0.03 13.18
N LEU A 57 11.45 -0.29 11.92
CA LEU A 57 10.33 0.32 11.23
C LEU A 57 9.08 -0.55 11.33
N GLN A 58 7.90 0.07 11.34
CA GLN A 58 6.63 -0.65 11.23
C GLN A 58 6.34 -0.98 9.76
N VAL A 59 5.60 -2.06 9.48
CA VAL A 59 5.18 -2.38 8.11
C VAL A 59 3.69 -2.08 7.95
N ALA A 60 3.33 -1.43 6.85
CA ALA A 60 1.94 -1.15 6.52
C ALA A 60 1.17 -2.46 6.27
N ARG A 61 -0.10 -2.51 6.71
CA ARG A 61 -0.96 -3.67 6.44
C ARG A 61 -1.23 -3.86 4.94
N ALA A 62 -1.24 -2.74 4.19
CA ALA A 62 -1.45 -2.72 2.76
C ALA A 62 -0.19 -3.18 2.01
N VAL A 63 -0.40 -3.96 0.95
CA VAL A 63 0.66 -4.48 0.07
C VAL A 63 0.30 -4.10 -1.36
N ILE A 64 1.27 -3.53 -2.07
CA ILE A 64 1.13 -3.21 -3.49
C ILE A 64 1.84 -4.29 -4.28
N ARG A 65 1.09 -5.07 -5.06
CA ARG A 65 1.67 -6.15 -5.86
C ARG A 65 2.17 -5.63 -7.19
N GLU A 66 3.12 -6.35 -7.78
CA GLU A 66 3.50 -6.09 -9.16
C GLU A 66 2.33 -6.47 -10.08
N ARG A 67 1.79 -5.47 -10.79
CA ARG A 67 0.61 -5.62 -11.65
C ARG A 67 0.83 -4.89 -12.97
N SER A 68 0.43 -5.54 -14.06
CA SER A 68 0.42 -4.92 -15.39
C SER A 68 -0.47 -3.68 -15.45
N SER A 69 -1.56 -3.62 -14.67
CA SER A 69 -2.48 -2.48 -14.61
C SER A 69 -1.78 -1.14 -14.33
N PHE A 70 -0.72 -1.12 -13.51
CA PHE A 70 0.07 0.10 -13.26
C PHE A 70 0.74 0.62 -14.54
N ARG A 71 1.26 -0.27 -15.38
CA ARG A 71 1.85 0.09 -16.68
C ARG A 71 0.79 0.38 -17.72
N ALA A 72 -0.34 -0.33 -17.69
CA ALA A 72 -1.44 -0.15 -18.63
C ALA A 72 -2.13 1.22 -18.50
N ALA A 73 -2.16 1.81 -17.31
CA ALA A 73 -2.72 3.15 -17.09
C ALA A 73 -1.81 4.29 -17.62
N TRP A 74 -0.51 4.04 -17.76
CA TRP A 74 0.49 5.05 -18.12
C TRP A 74 0.25 5.76 -19.45
N PRO A 75 -0.06 5.08 -20.59
CA PRO A 75 -0.28 5.73 -21.87
C PRO A 75 -1.44 6.72 -21.88
N TYR A 76 -2.37 6.58 -20.92
CA TYR A 76 -3.54 7.44 -20.78
C TYR A 76 -3.31 8.60 -19.80
N GLY A 77 -2.15 8.65 -19.13
CA GLY A 77 -1.87 9.64 -18.09
C GLY A 77 -2.74 9.46 -16.83
N LEU A 78 -3.31 8.28 -16.62
CA LEU A 78 -4.25 7.98 -15.55
C LEU A 78 -3.58 7.16 -14.43
N GLY A 79 -4.10 7.29 -13.22
CA GLY A 79 -3.86 6.34 -12.14
C GLY A 79 -4.67 5.06 -12.32
N VAL A 80 -4.25 3.96 -11.68
CA VAL A 80 -4.99 2.69 -11.75
C VAL A 80 -6.41 2.79 -11.20
N ILE A 81 -6.65 3.71 -10.26
CA ILE A 81 -7.98 3.99 -9.70
C ILE A 81 -8.92 4.68 -10.70
N GLU A 82 -8.38 5.33 -11.74
CA GLU A 82 -9.14 6.01 -12.80
C GLU A 82 -9.28 5.12 -14.04
N HIS A 83 -8.20 4.42 -14.41
CA HIS A 83 -8.16 3.56 -15.58
C HIS A 83 -8.89 2.22 -15.37
N GLU A 84 -8.76 1.60 -14.20
CA GLU A 84 -9.39 0.31 -13.88
C GLU A 84 -9.91 0.32 -12.41
N PRO A 85 -11.00 1.07 -12.11
CA PRO A 85 -11.42 1.36 -10.73
C PRO A 85 -11.76 0.12 -9.88
N GLU A 86 -12.25 -0.95 -10.52
CA GLU A 86 -12.59 -2.22 -9.88
C GLU A 86 -11.44 -3.23 -9.91
N GLY A 87 -10.32 -2.86 -10.55
CA GLY A 87 -9.15 -3.69 -10.72
C GLY A 87 -8.41 -3.93 -9.40
N LYS A 88 -7.70 -5.07 -9.32
CA LYS A 88 -6.94 -5.43 -8.12
C LYS A 88 -5.89 -4.37 -7.73
N ALA A 89 -5.32 -3.67 -8.71
CA ALA A 89 -4.38 -2.57 -8.44
C ALA A 89 -5.06 -1.37 -7.77
N ALA A 90 -6.26 -1.00 -8.24
CA ALA A 90 -7.06 0.06 -7.61
C ALA A 90 -7.45 -0.30 -6.17
N LEU A 91 -7.83 -1.56 -5.93
CA LEU A 91 -8.15 -2.07 -4.60
C LEU A 91 -6.95 -2.02 -3.64
N GLU A 92 -5.74 -2.33 -4.12
CA GLU A 92 -4.50 -2.23 -3.32
C GLU A 92 -4.15 -0.79 -2.96
N ILE A 93 -4.31 0.15 -3.91
CA ILE A 93 -4.13 1.59 -3.65
C ILE A 93 -5.19 2.10 -2.67
N ALA A 94 -6.44 1.65 -2.81
CA ALA A 94 -7.51 1.99 -1.86
C ALA A 94 -7.20 1.46 -0.45
N ALA A 95 -6.65 0.25 -0.33
CA ALA A 95 -6.23 -0.31 0.97
C ALA A 95 -5.09 0.50 1.60
N LEU A 96 -4.12 0.96 0.81
CA LEU A 96 -3.05 1.84 1.28
C LEU A 96 -3.59 3.20 1.74
N ARG A 97 -4.48 3.82 0.96
CA ARG A 97 -5.17 5.07 1.33
C ARG A 97 -5.91 4.90 2.66
N ASP A 98 -6.67 3.83 2.81
CA ASP A 98 -7.45 3.55 4.01
C ASP A 98 -6.57 3.37 5.24
N PHE A 99 -5.43 2.67 5.10
CA PHE A 99 -4.41 2.56 6.13
C PHE A 99 -3.86 3.94 6.54
N ILE A 100 -3.51 4.78 5.57
CA ILE A 100 -3.00 6.13 5.83
C ILE A 100 -4.04 6.96 6.60
N PHE A 101 -5.30 6.94 6.19
CA PHE A 101 -6.35 7.75 6.83
C PHE A 101 -6.63 7.33 8.26
N GLU A 102 -6.59 6.02 8.55
CA GLU A 102 -6.71 5.50 9.91
C GLU A 102 -5.60 6.02 10.82
N TYR A 103 -4.35 6.01 10.35
CA TYR A 103 -3.21 6.53 11.10
C TYR A 103 -3.22 8.05 11.25
N LEU A 104 -3.76 8.78 10.28
CA LEU A 104 -3.91 10.22 10.36
C LEU A 104 -5.15 10.65 11.16
N GLN A 105 -5.93 9.70 11.70
CA GLN A 105 -7.22 9.96 12.36
C GLN A 105 -8.19 10.78 11.50
N ILE A 106 -8.06 10.70 10.17
CA ILE A 106 -8.94 11.37 9.23
C ILE A 106 -10.19 10.50 9.09
N ILE A 107 -11.34 11.06 9.48
CA ILE A 107 -12.65 10.42 9.37
C ILE A 107 -12.89 10.01 7.91
N LYS A 108 -13.11 8.71 7.66
CA LYS A 108 -13.45 8.21 6.32
C LYS A 108 -14.76 8.86 5.84
N PRO A 109 -14.84 9.40 4.61
CA PRO A 109 -16.13 9.74 4.03
C PRO A 109 -16.96 8.45 3.98
N SER A 110 -18.14 8.50 4.59
CA SER A 110 -19.04 7.36 4.68
C SER A 110 -19.38 6.87 3.27
N HIS A 111 -19.21 5.57 2.99
CA HIS A 111 -19.74 4.98 1.78
C HIS A 111 -21.26 5.20 1.79
N VAL A 112 -21.74 6.13 0.96
CA VAL A 112 -23.17 6.31 0.73
C VAL A 112 -23.67 5.04 0.05
N LYS A 113 -24.35 4.18 0.82
CA LYS A 113 -25.14 3.10 0.25
C LYS A 113 -26.25 3.74 -0.58
N THR A 114 -26.10 3.75 -1.90
CA THR A 114 -27.20 4.06 -2.82
C THR A 114 -28.30 3.02 -2.58
N LYS A 115 -29.39 3.42 -1.92
CA LYS A 115 -30.59 2.60 -1.83
C LYS A 115 -31.09 2.36 -3.25
N GLY A 116 -30.94 1.13 -3.74
CA GLY A 116 -31.62 0.65 -4.94
C GLY A 116 -33.13 0.80 -4.75
N LYS A 117 -33.75 1.51 -5.69
CA LYS A 117 -35.18 1.79 -5.77
C LYS A 117 -36.02 0.52 -5.63
N ALA A 118 -37.11 0.65 -4.89
CA ALA A 118 -38.17 -0.34 -4.77
C ALA A 118 -38.69 -0.76 -6.16
N ALA A 119 -38.88 -2.06 -6.31
CA ALA A 119 -39.60 -2.67 -7.42
C ALA A 119 -41.05 -2.17 -7.44
N HIS A 120 -41.51 -1.76 -8.63
CA HIS A 120 -42.92 -1.65 -9.01
C HIS A 120 -43.08 -2.48 -10.28
N GLY A 121 -43.90 -3.51 -10.20
CA GLY A 121 -44.20 -4.47 -11.26
C GLY A 121 -44.96 -5.64 -10.67
#